data_AF-A0A2I2K6W5-F1
#
_entry.id   AF-A0A2I2K6W5-F1
#
_cell.length_a   1.000
_cell.length_b   1.000
_cell.length_c   1.000
_cell.angle_alpha   90.00
_cell.angle_beta   90.00
_cell.angle_gamma   90.00
#
_symmetry.space_group_name_H-M   'P 1'
#
loop_
_entity.id
_entity.type
_entity.pdbx_description
1 polymer ?
#
loop_
_entity_poly.entity_id
_entity_poly.type
_entity_poly.pdbx_seq_one_letter_code
_entity_poly.pdbx_strand_id
1 'polypeptide(L)'
;MKVSELAELINAQDMTPEVEEDREITCGYTCDLLSWVMAHGCEGMAWVTVQIHMNVIAVAALAEMACVVLPENIEMPAEILKKAADEGLRVLKSPLTAYTICGRMMEKGVPEKAE
;
A
#
# COMPACT_ATOMS: atom_id res chain seq x y z
N MET A 1 1.69 -11.10 -7.79
CA MET A 1 2.94 -10.68 -7.10
C MET A 1 2.62 -10.53 -5.63
N LYS A 2 3.50 -10.91 -4.71
CA LYS A 2 3.30 -10.73 -3.26
C LYS A 2 3.82 -9.38 -2.77
N VAL A 3 3.37 -8.96 -1.59
CA VAL A 3 3.82 -7.70 -0.96
C VAL A 3 5.33 -7.69 -0.73
N SER A 4 5.93 -8.82 -0.35
CA SER A 4 7.39 -8.97 -0.20
C SER A 4 8.15 -8.68 -1.50
N GLU A 5 7.68 -9.24 -2.62
CA GLU A 5 8.26 -9.02 -3.95
C GLU A 5 8.12 -7.56 -4.39
N LEU A 6 6.98 -6.91 -4.07
CA LEU A 6 6.80 -5.48 -4.32
C LEU A 6 7.80 -4.65 -3.51
N ALA A 7 8.01 -4.98 -2.23
CA ALA A 7 8.93 -4.25 -1.37
C ALA A 7 10.36 -4.24 -1.94
N GLU A 8 10.85 -5.38 -2.42
CA GLU A 8 12.13 -5.47 -3.12
C GLU A 8 12.15 -4.65 -4.41
N LEU A 9 11.10 -4.77 -5.23
CA LEU A 9 10.98 -4.07 -6.52
C LEU A 9 11.09 -2.54 -6.37
N ILE A 10 10.53 -1.98 -5.31
CA ILE A 10 10.45 -0.52 -5.10
C ILE A 10 11.45 -0.02 -4.05
N ASN A 11 12.41 -0.87 -3.62
CA ASN A 11 13.37 -0.55 -2.57
C ASN A 11 12.68 -0.01 -1.30
N ALA A 12 11.59 -0.65 -0.90
CA ALA A 12 10.82 -0.26 0.27
C ALA A 12 11.31 -0.94 1.55
N GLN A 13 11.22 -0.19 2.64
CA GLN A 13 11.25 -0.69 3.99
C GLN A 13 9.84 -1.11 4.40
N ASP A 14 9.71 -2.30 4.99
CA ASP A 14 8.49 -2.71 5.68
C ASP A 14 8.40 -1.99 7.04
N MET A 15 7.33 -1.22 7.22
CA MET A 15 7.06 -0.44 8.41
C MET A 15 6.20 -1.19 9.43
N THR A 16 5.72 -2.39 9.07
CA THR A 16 4.88 -3.28 9.89
C THR A 16 5.38 -4.73 9.80
N PRO A 17 6.65 -5.00 10.15
CA PRO A 17 7.28 -6.32 9.99
C PRO A 17 6.63 -7.43 10.85
N GLU A 18 5.81 -7.07 11.83
CA GLU A 18 5.03 -7.99 12.67
C GLU A 18 3.84 -8.63 11.94
N VAL A 19 3.44 -8.10 10.77
CA VAL A 19 2.39 -8.70 9.94
C VAL A 19 2.96 -9.93 9.23
N GLU A 20 2.58 -11.12 9.69
CA GLU A 20 3.08 -12.40 9.16
C GLU A 20 2.53 -12.75 7.77
N GLU A 21 1.32 -12.27 7.44
CA GLU A 21 0.64 -12.61 6.21
C GLU A 21 1.24 -11.85 5.01
N ASP A 22 1.84 -12.60 4.06
CA ASP A 22 2.34 -12.04 2.80
C ASP A 22 1.28 -12.16 1.70
N ARG A 23 0.39 -11.18 1.66
CA ARG A 23 -0.77 -11.13 0.74
C ARG A 23 -0.36 -11.02 -0.73
N GLU A 24 -1.24 -11.50 -1.61
CA GLU A 24 -1.11 -11.30 -3.05
C GLU A 24 -1.65 -9.93 -3.47
N ILE A 25 -0.90 -9.26 -4.34
CA ILE A 25 -1.29 -8.03 -5.01
C ILE A 25 -2.00 -8.39 -6.31
N THR A 26 -3.27 -8.03 -6.37
CA THR A 26 -4.17 -8.25 -7.52
C THR A 26 -4.15 -7.08 -8.49
N CYS A 27 -3.97 -5.84 -7.99
CA CYS A 27 -3.85 -4.63 -8.81
C CYS A 27 -3.12 -3.49 -8.08
N GLY A 28 -2.61 -2.52 -8.85
CA GLY A 28 -2.04 -1.28 -8.31
C GLY A 28 -2.99 -0.09 -8.42
N TYR A 29 -2.95 0.82 -7.43
CA TYR A 29 -3.74 2.05 -7.44
C TYR A 29 -2.98 3.21 -6.79
N THR A 30 -3.21 4.44 -7.27
CA THR A 30 -2.63 5.65 -6.69
C THR A 30 -3.67 6.76 -6.62
N CYS A 31 -3.89 7.30 -5.42
CA CYS A 31 -4.83 8.40 -5.18
C CYS A 31 -4.72 8.87 -3.73
N ASP A 32 -4.77 10.18 -3.49
CA ASP A 32 -4.77 10.74 -2.13
C ASP A 32 -6.17 11.16 -1.66
N LEU A 33 -7.14 11.24 -2.58
CA LEU A 33 -8.50 11.63 -2.22
C LEU A 33 -9.22 10.42 -1.61
N LEU A 34 -9.30 10.36 -0.27
CA LEU A 34 -9.90 9.23 0.45
C LEU A 34 -11.30 8.87 -0.02
N SER A 35 -12.16 9.85 -0.28
CA SER A 35 -13.52 9.58 -0.78
C SER A 35 -13.51 8.84 -2.11
N TRP A 36 -12.49 9.07 -2.93
CA TRP A 36 -12.31 8.38 -4.20
C TRP A 36 -11.76 6.97 -3.98
N VAL A 37 -10.76 6.82 -3.12
CA VAL A 37 -10.21 5.51 -2.75
C VAL A 37 -11.27 4.61 -2.12
N MET A 38 -12.12 5.14 -1.25
CA MET A 38 -13.21 4.38 -0.64
C MET A 38 -14.19 3.79 -1.66
N ALA A 39 -14.44 4.50 -2.76
CA ALA A 39 -15.34 4.05 -3.81
C ALA A 39 -14.69 3.03 -4.79
N HIS A 40 -13.35 2.99 -4.83
CA HIS A 40 -12.60 2.22 -5.82
C HIS A 40 -11.68 1.16 -5.20
N GLY A 41 -11.53 1.14 -3.88
CA GLY A 41 -10.72 0.15 -3.17
C GLY A 41 -11.28 -1.26 -3.36
N CYS A 42 -10.39 -2.24 -3.49
CA CYS A 42 -10.76 -3.63 -3.66
C CYS A 42 -9.72 -4.57 -3.05
N GLU A 43 -10.16 -5.81 -2.86
CA GLU A 43 -9.34 -6.87 -2.28
C GLU A 43 -8.03 -7.06 -3.06
N GLY A 44 -6.93 -7.18 -2.32
CA GLY A 44 -5.59 -7.40 -2.89
C GLY A 44 -4.97 -6.18 -3.56
N MET A 45 -5.56 -4.99 -3.46
CA MET A 45 -4.99 -3.77 -4.04
C MET A 45 -3.70 -3.33 -3.31
N ALA A 46 -2.68 -2.91 -4.07
CA ALA A 46 -1.55 -2.13 -3.55
C ALA A 46 -1.82 -0.64 -3.78
N TRP A 47 -2.02 0.11 -2.69
CA TRP A 47 -2.42 1.52 -2.76
C TRP A 47 -1.26 2.46 -2.41
N VAL A 48 -0.86 3.29 -3.37
CA VAL A 48 0.15 4.33 -3.20
C VAL A 48 -0.51 5.65 -2.78
N THR A 49 -0.07 6.24 -1.67
CA THR A 49 -0.59 7.52 -1.16
C THR A 49 0.44 8.26 -0.30
N VAL A 50 0.35 9.59 -0.26
CA VAL A 50 1.14 10.43 0.67
C VAL A 50 0.46 10.62 2.04
N GLN A 51 -0.74 10.06 2.23
CA GLN A 51 -1.49 10.24 3.46
C GLN A 51 -0.97 9.33 4.58
N ILE A 52 -0.84 9.90 5.78
CA ILE A 52 -0.32 9.21 6.99
C ILE A 52 -1.32 9.25 8.14
N HIS A 53 -2.61 9.38 7.85
CA HIS A 53 -3.66 9.48 8.86
C HIS A 53 -4.32 8.13 9.13
N MET A 54 -4.96 7.99 10.30
CA MET A 54 -5.66 6.77 10.71
C MET A 54 -6.70 6.27 9.68
N ASN A 55 -7.30 7.19 8.93
CA ASN A 55 -8.29 6.85 7.90
C ASN A 55 -7.70 6.03 6.76
N VAL A 56 -6.40 6.16 6.46
CA VAL A 56 -5.72 5.34 5.44
C VAL A 56 -5.79 3.88 5.83
N ILE A 57 -5.47 3.57 7.09
CA ILE A 57 -5.49 2.21 7.64
C ILE A 57 -6.92 1.67 7.64
N ALA A 58 -7.89 2.47 8.10
CA ALA A 58 -9.29 2.06 8.12
C ALA A 58 -9.83 1.74 6.71
N VAL A 59 -9.54 2.57 5.71
CA VAL A 59 -9.98 2.35 4.33
C VAL A 59 -9.33 1.12 3.72
N ALA A 60 -8.01 0.97 3.89
CA ALA A 60 -7.27 -0.17 3.35
C ALA A 60 -7.70 -1.50 3.98
N ALA A 61 -7.93 -1.53 5.29
CA ALA A 61 -8.45 -2.71 5.98
C ALA A 61 -9.88 -3.06 5.54
N LEU A 62 -10.78 -2.07 5.46
CA LEU A 62 -12.17 -2.27 5.03
C LEU A 62 -12.28 -2.77 3.59
N ALA A 63 -11.37 -2.36 2.71
CA ALA A 63 -11.33 -2.79 1.31
C ALA A 63 -10.48 -4.04 1.09
N GLU A 64 -9.97 -4.68 2.17
CA GLU A 64 -9.14 -5.89 2.12
C GLU A 64 -7.91 -5.73 1.20
N MET A 65 -7.31 -4.53 1.21
CA MET A 65 -6.12 -4.23 0.41
C MET A 65 -4.93 -5.10 0.83
N ALA A 66 -4.04 -5.37 -0.12
CA ALA A 66 -2.80 -6.12 0.15
C ALA A 66 -1.80 -5.28 0.95
N CYS A 67 -1.62 -4.01 0.58
CA CYS A 67 -0.72 -3.10 1.29
C CYS A 67 -1.00 -1.63 0.98
N VAL A 68 -0.49 -0.77 1.86
CA VAL A 68 -0.34 0.68 1.62
C VAL A 68 1.12 0.99 1.37
N VAL A 69 1.40 1.83 0.37
CA VAL A 69 2.75 2.23 -0.02
C VAL A 69 2.91 3.75 0.10
N LEU A 70 3.85 4.16 0.95
CA LEU A 70 4.24 5.54 1.19
C LEU A 70 5.44 5.89 0.30
N PRO A 71 5.29 6.81 -0.67
CA PRO A 71 6.38 7.27 -1.51
C PRO A 71 7.30 8.25 -0.75
N GLU A 72 8.44 8.58 -1.35
CA GLU A 72 9.31 9.70 -0.94
C GLU A 72 9.80 9.67 0.52
N ASN A 73 10.01 8.47 1.07
CA ASN A 73 10.41 8.26 2.47
C ASN A 73 9.46 8.89 3.48
N ILE A 74 8.18 9.05 3.14
CA ILE A 74 7.17 9.53 4.07
C ILE A 74 7.09 8.59 5.27
N GLU A 75 7.20 9.17 6.46
CA GLU A 75 7.19 8.45 7.72
C GLU A 75 5.80 8.51 8.34
N MET A 76 5.19 7.34 8.56
CA MET A 76 3.92 7.24 9.28
C MET A 76 4.17 7.16 10.79
N PRO A 77 3.39 7.88 11.63
CA PRO A 77 3.52 7.81 13.07
C PRO A 77 3.38 6.38 13.62
N ALA A 78 4.18 6.05 14.63
CA ALA A 78 4.26 4.69 15.19
C ALA A 78 2.93 4.19 15.74
N GLU A 79 2.10 5.08 16.30
CA GLU A 79 0.76 4.75 16.78
C GLU A 79 -0.20 4.33 15.66
N ILE A 80 0.00 4.85 14.45
CA ILE A 80 -0.79 4.49 13.27
C ILE A 80 -0.26 3.20 12.66
N LEU A 81 1.06 3.01 12.61
CA LEU A 81 1.69 1.76 12.19
C LEU A 81 1.26 0.59 13.09
N LYS A 82 1.20 0.81 14.40
CA LYS A 82 0.68 -0.20 15.34
C LYS A 82 -0.77 -0.59 15.00
N LYS A 83 -1.61 0.39 14.67
CA LYS A 83 -2.99 0.10 14.25
C LYS A 83 -3.03 -0.65 12.92
N ALA A 84 -2.14 -0.35 11.98
CA ALA A 84 -2.02 -1.10 10.74
C ALA A 84 -1.66 -2.57 10.99
N ALA A 85 -0.69 -2.82 11.86
CA ALA A 85 -0.31 -4.16 12.28
C ALA A 85 -1.44 -4.92 12.99
N ASP A 86 -2.18 -4.26 13.90
CA ASP A 86 -3.34 -4.85 14.59
C ASP A 86 -4.46 -5.27 13.59
N GLU A 87 -4.57 -4.57 12.45
CA GLU A 87 -5.50 -4.89 11.36
C GLU A 87 -4.91 -5.85 10.31
N GLY A 88 -3.67 -6.32 10.49
CA GLY A 88 -2.98 -7.19 9.54
C GLY A 88 -2.63 -6.52 8.21
N LEU A 89 -2.55 -5.19 8.17
CA LEU A 89 -2.26 -4.42 6.97
C LEU A 89 -0.78 -4.08 6.88
N ARG A 90 -0.14 -4.46 5.77
CA ARG A 90 1.26 -4.13 5.52
C ARG A 90 1.43 -2.69 5.04
N VAL A 91 2.36 -1.93 5.64
CA VAL A 91 2.73 -0.57 5.22
C VAL A 91 4.17 -0.56 4.73
N LEU A 92 4.37 -0.16 3.47
CA LEU A 92 5.67 -0.07 2.83
C LEU A 92 6.10 1.39 2.70
N LYS A 93 7.35 1.71 3.00
CA LYS A 93 7.95 3.04 2.78
C LYS A 93 9.04 2.95 1.73
N SER A 94 8.91 3.67 0.63
CA SER A 94 9.88 3.69 -0.47
C SER A 94 10.52 5.08 -0.63
N PRO A 95 11.81 5.18 -1.01
CA PRO A 95 12.42 6.46 -1.38
C PRO A 95 11.97 6.98 -2.75
N LEU A 96 11.21 6.18 -3.51
CA LEU A 96 10.79 6.51 -4.86
C LEU A 96 9.52 7.38 -4.86
N THR A 97 9.32 8.12 -5.94
CA THR A 97 8.08 8.87 -6.16
C THR A 97 6.91 7.93 -6.46
N ALA A 98 5.67 8.36 -6.16
CA ALA A 98 4.48 7.59 -6.49
C ALA A 98 4.42 7.18 -7.97
N TYR A 99 4.81 8.08 -8.87
CA TYR A 99 4.90 7.79 -10.31
C TYR A 99 5.87 6.64 -10.61
N THR A 100 7.06 6.65 -10.00
CA THR A 100 8.07 5.61 -10.21
C THR A 100 7.61 4.26 -9.66
N ILE A 101 6.97 4.25 -8.48
CA ILE A 101 6.39 3.06 -7.87
C ILE A 101 5.34 2.46 -8.80
N CYS A 102 4.41 3.27 -9.30
CA CYS A 102 3.38 2.83 -10.25
C CYS A 102 3.99 2.31 -11.56
N GLY A 103 4.99 3.00 -12.11
CA GLY A 103 5.69 2.58 -13.31
C GLY A 103 6.35 1.20 -13.16
N ARG A 104 7.01 0.95 -12.02
CA ARG A 104 7.61 -0.37 -11.72
C ARG A 104 6.57 -1.47 -11.56
N MET A 105 5.46 -1.17 -10.89
CA MET A 105 4.33 -2.10 -10.77
C MET A 105 3.81 -2.50 -12.16
N MET A 106 3.54 -1.51 -13.03
CA MET A 106 3.08 -1.77 -14.39
C MET A 106 4.12 -2.55 -15.22
N GLU A 107 5.41 -2.18 -15.15
CA GLU A 107 6.49 -2.88 -15.86
C GLU A 107 6.61 -4.36 -15.45
N LYS A 108 6.30 -4.68 -14.19
CA LYS A 108 6.25 -6.06 -13.68
C LYS A 108 4.91 -6.77 -13.91
N GLY A 109 3.98 -6.15 -14.63
CA GLY A 109 2.70 -6.75 -14.99
C GLY A 109 1.68 -6.77 -13.85
N VAL A 110 1.84 -5.93 -12.82
CA VAL A 110 0.76 -5.66 -11.88
C VAL A 110 -0.32 -4.89 -12.66
N PRO A 111 -1.55 -5.42 -12.78
CA PRO A 111 -2.58 -4.77 -13.57
C PRO A 111 -3.08 -3.51 -12.85
N GLU A 112 -3.62 -2.58 -13.63
CA GLU A 112 -4.49 -1.54 -13.08
C GLU A 112 -5.80 -2.17 -12.58
N LYS A 113 -6.49 -1.49 -11.66
CA LYS A 113 -7.82 -1.94 -11.25
C LYS A 113 -8.74 -2.00 -12.48
N ALA A 114 -9.27 -3.18 -12.78
CA ALA A 114 -10.34 -3.34 -13.76
C ALA A 114 -11.62 -2.66 -13.28
N GLU A 115 -12.40 -2.09 -14.21
CA GLU A 115 -13.71 -1.47 -13.94
C GLU A 115 -14.66 -2.42 -13.19
#